data_AF-A0A8J6ZRY5-F1
#
_entry.id   AF-A0A8J6ZRY5-F1
#
_cell.length_a   1.000
_cell.length_b   1.000
_cell.length_c   1.000
_cell.angle_alpha   90.00
_cell.angle_beta   90.00
_cell.angle_gamma   90.00
#
_symmetry.space_group_name_H-M   'P 1'
#
loop_
_entity.id
_entity.type
_entity.pdbx_description
1 polymer ?
#
loop_
_entity_poly.entity_id
_entity_poly.type
_entity_poly.pdbx_seq_one_letter_code
_entity_poly.pdbx_strand_id
1 'polypeptide(L)'
;GEKLAQIYNIPRENRLIGSNQATTKNYRQLAQQVQVLHSCHHAESRLDNPLESQLKLAHGSSITLGQLMTPSWRFPQLVEVFLSCCETNLGTPSLTDDILTLSTGFLCAGARSVVSTLWSVNDLATALFSIFYYQQRQEGRNRPEALQKAQIQLREFRKIDLNKIFQEVEAREKELIVNRKKYPSGSIEHEQWKLEYNMYAKLNRQFKEIENSTQQFPFSDPHYWAAFICHGLR
;
A
#
# COMPACT_ATOMS: atom_id res chain seq x y z
N GLY A 1 -5.42 -3.87 -0.94
CA GLY A 1 -5.43 -4.92 -1.98
C GLY A 1 -6.83 -5.39 -2.31
N GLU A 2 -7.26 -6.53 -1.75
CA GLU A 2 -8.48 -7.23 -2.23
C GLU A 2 -9.77 -6.41 -2.11
N LYS A 3 -9.97 -5.68 -0.99
CA LYS A 3 -11.14 -4.81 -0.84
C LYS A 3 -11.22 -3.73 -1.91
N LEU A 4 -10.08 -3.15 -2.32
CA LEU A 4 -10.01 -2.15 -3.39
C LEU A 4 -10.36 -2.77 -4.74
N ALA A 5 -9.87 -3.99 -5.00
CA ALA A 5 -10.21 -4.73 -6.22
C ALA A 5 -11.72 -4.99 -6.30
N GLN A 6 -12.39 -5.25 -5.19
CA GLN A 6 -13.85 -5.38 -5.14
C GLN A 6 -14.56 -4.04 -5.40
N ILE A 7 -14.12 -2.95 -4.75
CA ILE A 7 -14.71 -1.61 -4.91
C ILE A 7 -14.69 -1.15 -6.37
N TYR A 8 -13.60 -1.43 -7.10
CA TYR A 8 -13.38 -1.00 -8.49
C TYR A 8 -13.64 -2.11 -9.52
N ASN A 9 -14.13 -3.28 -9.11
CA ASN A 9 -14.33 -4.45 -9.98
C ASN A 9 -13.08 -4.81 -10.81
N ILE A 10 -11.90 -4.77 -10.18
CA ILE A 10 -10.62 -5.05 -10.84
C ILE A 10 -10.46 -6.57 -11.05
N PRO A 11 -10.33 -7.02 -12.30
CA PRO A 11 -10.23 -8.45 -12.58
C PRO A 11 -8.86 -9.01 -12.14
N ARG A 12 -8.71 -10.33 -12.08
CA ARG A 12 -7.49 -10.96 -11.49
C ARG A 12 -6.24 -10.71 -12.32
N GLU A 13 -6.37 -10.64 -13.63
CA GLU A 13 -5.29 -10.37 -14.59
C GLU A 13 -4.67 -8.98 -14.44
N ASN A 14 -5.40 -8.02 -13.88
CA ASN A 14 -4.91 -6.67 -13.60
C ASN A 14 -4.35 -6.53 -12.17
N ARG A 15 -4.04 -7.65 -11.53
CA ARG A 15 -3.50 -7.71 -10.16
C ARG A 15 -2.24 -8.55 -10.15
N LEU A 16 -1.21 -8.07 -9.45
CA LEU A 16 0.00 -8.84 -9.19
C LEU A 16 -0.07 -9.35 -7.75
N ILE A 17 -0.40 -10.63 -7.58
CA ILE A 17 -0.64 -11.27 -6.29
C ILE A 17 0.43 -12.34 -6.04
N GLY A 18 1.11 -12.21 -4.91
CA GLY A 18 2.13 -13.17 -4.47
C GLY A 18 3.43 -13.10 -5.25
N SER A 19 4.40 -13.91 -4.85
CA SER A 19 5.77 -13.87 -5.37
C SER A 19 5.86 -14.16 -6.87
N ASN A 20 5.02 -15.07 -7.37
CA ASN A 20 5.10 -15.49 -8.78
C ASN A 20 4.68 -14.37 -9.75
N GLN A 21 3.85 -13.43 -9.30
CA GLN A 21 3.33 -12.35 -10.14
C GLN A 21 4.03 -11.01 -9.87
N ALA A 22 4.43 -10.73 -8.63
CA ALA A 22 5.05 -9.48 -8.22
C ALA A 22 6.54 -9.39 -8.64
N THR A 23 6.82 -9.51 -9.94
CA THR A 23 8.16 -9.38 -10.53
C THR A 23 8.34 -8.01 -11.19
N THR A 24 9.59 -7.53 -11.32
CA THR A 24 9.90 -6.25 -12.00
C THR A 24 9.30 -6.19 -13.42
N LYS A 25 9.37 -7.29 -14.17
CA LYS A 25 8.82 -7.39 -15.52
C LYS A 25 7.30 -7.19 -15.53
N ASN A 26 6.58 -7.93 -14.69
CA ASN A 26 5.12 -7.86 -14.64
C ASN A 26 4.64 -6.51 -14.10
N TYR A 27 5.34 -5.93 -13.12
CA TYR A 27 5.04 -4.60 -12.59
C TYR A 27 5.16 -3.54 -13.69
N ARG A 28 6.27 -3.56 -14.44
CA ARG A 28 6.47 -2.64 -15.57
C ARG A 28 5.40 -2.81 -16.65
N GLN A 29 5.06 -4.05 -16.99
CA GLN A 29 4.01 -4.34 -17.98
C GLN A 29 2.64 -3.82 -17.51
N LEU A 30 2.28 -4.05 -16.24
CA LEU A 30 1.02 -3.55 -15.68
C LEU A 30 0.99 -2.01 -15.68
N ALA A 31 2.08 -1.36 -15.26
CA ALA A 31 2.20 0.10 -15.22
C ALA A 31 2.03 0.77 -16.60
N GLN A 32 2.29 0.05 -17.71
CA GLN A 32 2.04 0.53 -19.07
C GLN A 32 0.56 0.47 -19.50
N GLN A 33 -0.24 -0.35 -18.82
CA GLN A 33 -1.60 -0.69 -19.23
C GLN A 33 -2.68 0.00 -18.37
N VAL A 34 -2.28 0.60 -17.25
CA VAL A 34 -3.22 1.19 -16.29
C VAL A 34 -3.01 2.70 -16.17
N GLN A 35 -4.05 3.38 -15.73
CA GLN A 35 -4.01 4.80 -15.38
C GLN A 35 -3.78 5.03 -13.87
N VAL A 36 -4.15 4.04 -13.05
CA VAL A 36 -4.02 4.10 -11.59
C VAL A 36 -3.32 2.84 -11.13
N LEU A 37 -2.25 3.00 -10.36
CA LEU A 37 -1.45 1.90 -9.83
C LEU A 37 -1.45 1.95 -8.31
N HIS A 38 -1.99 0.92 -7.65
CA HIS A 38 -1.94 0.79 -6.19
C HIS A 38 -0.92 -0.28 -5.79
N SER A 39 0.14 0.13 -5.09
CA SER A 39 1.21 -0.74 -4.62
C SER A 39 1.17 -0.86 -3.09
N CYS A 40 0.93 -2.07 -2.59
CA CYS A 40 0.84 -2.35 -1.15
C CYS A 40 1.82 -3.44 -0.71
N HIS A 41 3.11 -3.24 -0.99
CA HIS A 41 4.20 -4.16 -0.64
C HIS A 41 5.33 -3.42 0.10
N HIS A 42 6.50 -4.02 0.22
CA HIS A 42 7.62 -3.40 0.93
C HIS A 42 8.39 -2.42 0.04
N ALA A 43 8.88 -1.35 0.65
CA ALA A 43 9.85 -0.43 0.07
C ALA A 43 10.98 -0.18 1.06
N GLU A 44 12.11 0.28 0.56
CA GLU A 44 13.27 0.67 1.33
C GLU A 44 13.77 2.01 0.80
N SER A 45 13.91 2.96 1.70
CA SER A 45 14.43 4.29 1.40
C SER A 45 15.89 4.36 1.86
N ARG A 46 16.77 4.85 0.98
CA ARG A 46 18.21 4.95 1.23
C ARG A 46 18.64 6.40 1.19
N LEU A 47 18.76 7.02 2.36
CA LEU A 47 19.20 8.43 2.47
C LEU A 47 20.68 8.60 2.11
N ASP A 48 21.48 7.55 2.30
CA ASP A 48 22.90 7.51 1.96
C ASP A 48 23.13 7.41 0.44
N ASN A 49 22.21 6.78 -0.29
CA ASN A 49 22.22 6.69 -1.75
C ASN A 49 20.78 6.68 -2.30
N PRO A 50 20.17 7.87 -2.52
CA PRO A 50 18.75 7.97 -2.88
C PRO A 50 18.35 7.17 -4.12
N LEU A 51 19.22 7.09 -5.14
CA LEU A 51 18.95 6.34 -6.37
C LEU A 51 18.80 4.83 -6.15
N GLU A 52 19.34 4.31 -5.05
CA GLU A 52 19.20 2.91 -4.61
C GLU A 52 18.00 2.67 -3.68
N SER A 53 17.20 3.71 -3.41
CA SER A 53 15.87 3.52 -2.79
C SER A 53 15.03 2.64 -3.70
N GLN A 54 14.30 1.67 -3.14
CA GLN A 54 13.73 0.60 -3.93
C GLN A 54 12.36 0.12 -3.46
N LEU A 55 11.50 -0.15 -4.43
CA LEU A 55 10.32 -0.99 -4.28
C LEU A 55 10.75 -2.47 -4.27
N LYS A 56 10.54 -3.17 -3.15
CA LYS A 56 10.90 -4.58 -3.02
C LYS A 56 9.84 -5.46 -3.67
N LEU A 57 10.29 -6.31 -4.58
CA LEU A 57 9.48 -7.25 -5.34
C LEU A 57 9.91 -8.68 -5.01
N ALA A 58 9.25 -9.65 -5.65
CA ALA A 58 9.47 -11.05 -5.39
C ALA A 58 10.89 -11.52 -5.79
N HIS A 59 11.32 -12.64 -5.19
CA HIS A 59 12.57 -13.31 -5.54
C HIS A 59 13.82 -12.41 -5.44
N GLY A 60 13.80 -11.42 -4.53
CA GLY A 60 14.91 -10.48 -4.36
C GLY A 60 15.02 -9.43 -5.46
N SER A 61 14.06 -9.39 -6.41
CA SER A 61 13.99 -8.32 -7.40
C SER A 61 13.49 -7.02 -6.77
N SER A 62 13.82 -5.91 -7.41
CA SER A 62 13.35 -4.59 -6.98
C SER A 62 13.21 -3.64 -8.16
N ILE A 63 12.56 -2.51 -7.90
CA ILE A 63 12.56 -1.34 -8.79
C ILE A 63 13.21 -0.20 -8.02
N THR A 64 14.37 0.25 -8.49
CA THR A 64 15.09 1.35 -7.83
C THR A 64 14.61 2.71 -8.33
N LEU A 65 14.84 3.76 -7.52
CA LEU A 65 14.60 5.13 -7.91
C LEU A 65 15.39 5.49 -9.18
N GLY A 66 16.66 5.10 -9.25
CA GLY A 66 17.49 5.28 -10.45
C GLY A 66 16.86 4.67 -11.69
N GLN A 67 16.27 3.48 -11.60
CA GLN A 67 15.55 2.84 -12.71
C GLN A 67 14.34 3.67 -13.16
N LEU A 68 13.51 4.14 -12.23
CA LEU A 68 12.33 4.98 -12.52
C LEU A 68 12.71 6.28 -13.26
N MET A 69 13.90 6.82 -12.99
CA MET A 69 14.39 8.02 -13.65
C MET A 69 14.90 7.79 -15.09
N THR A 70 15.11 6.54 -15.52
CA THR A 70 15.61 6.24 -16.87
C THR A 70 14.52 6.29 -17.95
N PRO A 71 14.85 6.60 -19.23
CA PRO A 71 13.88 6.57 -20.34
C PRO A 71 13.16 5.23 -20.54
N SER A 72 13.73 4.14 -20.05
CA SER A 72 13.10 2.81 -20.14
C SER A 72 11.88 2.68 -19.22
N TRP A 73 11.75 3.52 -18.19
CA TRP A 73 10.63 3.57 -17.26
C TRP A 73 9.79 4.82 -17.54
N ARG A 74 9.08 4.82 -18.67
CA ARG A 74 8.13 5.89 -19.04
C ARG A 74 6.73 5.32 -19.20
N PHE A 75 5.81 5.86 -18.41
CA PHE A 75 4.41 5.48 -18.27
C PHE A 75 3.51 6.71 -18.43
N PRO A 76 3.41 7.29 -19.63
CA PRO A 76 2.69 8.55 -19.84
C PRO A 76 1.18 8.47 -19.56
N GLN A 77 0.63 7.25 -19.47
CA GLN A 77 -0.78 7.01 -19.14
C GLN A 77 -1.05 6.96 -17.63
N LEU A 78 -0.02 6.89 -16.78
CA LEU A 78 -0.22 6.89 -15.33
C LEU A 78 -0.70 8.26 -14.88
N VAL A 79 -1.93 8.29 -14.36
CA VAL A 79 -2.54 9.47 -13.76
C VAL A 79 -2.25 9.50 -12.25
N GLU A 80 -2.18 8.33 -11.61
CA GLU A 80 -2.00 8.22 -10.17
C GLU A 80 -1.24 6.95 -9.78
N VAL A 81 -0.27 7.09 -8.89
CA VAL A 81 0.37 5.97 -8.19
C VAL A 81 0.09 6.11 -6.71
N PHE A 82 -0.49 5.08 -6.09
CA PHE A 82 -0.64 4.99 -4.64
C PHE A 82 0.41 4.03 -4.10
N LEU A 83 1.33 4.53 -3.28
CA LEU A 83 2.36 3.78 -2.61
C LEU A 83 1.98 3.63 -1.13
N SER A 84 1.43 2.47 -0.77
CA SER A 84 1.20 2.08 0.63
C SER A 84 2.48 1.59 1.31
N CYS A 85 3.64 2.05 0.83
CA CYS A 85 4.96 1.57 1.20
C CYS A 85 5.70 2.73 1.84
N CYS A 86 6.30 2.49 3.00
CA CYS A 86 6.97 3.53 3.79
C CYS A 86 8.02 4.26 2.94
N GLU A 87 7.87 5.57 2.74
CA GLU A 87 9.03 6.43 2.57
C GLU A 87 9.52 6.77 3.98
N THR A 88 10.79 6.53 4.31
CA THR A 88 11.33 7.05 5.58
C THR A 88 11.63 8.52 5.36
N ASN A 89 10.68 9.39 5.71
CA ASN A 89 10.85 10.84 5.74
C ASN A 89 10.96 11.33 7.19
N LEU A 90 12.14 11.08 7.78
CA LEU A 90 12.63 11.84 8.93
C LEU A 90 14.13 12.09 8.77
N GLY A 91 14.47 13.17 8.09
CA GLY A 91 15.62 14.04 8.36
C GLY A 91 17.02 13.44 8.43
N THR A 92 17.87 13.81 7.46
CA THR A 92 19.22 14.32 7.79
C THR A 92 19.33 15.75 7.25
N PRO A 93 19.82 16.72 8.05
CA PRO A 93 19.89 18.15 7.69
C PRO A 93 20.98 18.48 6.65
N SER A 94 21.56 17.45 6.03
CA SER A 94 22.62 17.57 5.03
C SER A 94 22.10 17.08 3.69
N LEU A 95 21.12 17.76 3.11
CA LEU A 95 20.65 17.46 1.76
C LEU A 95 20.58 18.75 0.95
N THR A 96 21.21 18.64 -0.23
CA THR A 96 21.07 19.47 -1.42
C THR A 96 19.62 19.82 -1.73
N ASP A 97 19.42 20.86 -2.56
CA ASP A 97 18.14 21.54 -2.83
C ASP A 97 16.91 20.67 -3.20
N ASP A 98 17.06 19.37 -3.52
CA ASP A 98 15.94 18.47 -3.80
C ASP A 98 16.11 17.08 -3.15
N ILE A 99 15.11 16.65 -2.36
CA ILE A 99 15.05 15.30 -1.79
C ILE A 99 14.48 14.34 -2.85
N LEU A 100 15.32 13.42 -3.34
CA LEU A 100 14.91 12.36 -4.25
C LEU A 100 14.20 11.22 -3.49
N THR A 101 12.93 10.97 -3.83
CA THR A 101 12.10 9.87 -3.25
C THR A 101 11.54 8.96 -4.33
N LEU A 102 11.02 7.79 -3.96
CA LEU A 102 10.30 6.92 -4.90
C LEU A 102 9.13 7.66 -5.56
N SER A 103 8.44 8.53 -4.83
CA SER A 103 7.42 9.42 -5.38
C SER A 103 7.97 10.31 -6.50
N THR A 104 9.14 10.95 -6.32
CA THR A 104 9.79 11.70 -7.41
C THR A 104 10.12 10.82 -8.61
N GLY A 105 10.56 9.58 -8.37
CA GLY A 105 10.82 8.61 -9.43
C GLY A 105 9.59 8.31 -10.29
N PHE A 106 8.43 8.09 -9.67
CA PHE A 106 7.19 7.86 -10.41
C PHE A 106 6.69 9.10 -11.16
N LEU A 107 6.88 10.29 -10.60
CA LEU A 107 6.60 11.55 -11.32
C LEU A 107 7.52 11.68 -12.55
N CYS A 108 8.82 11.42 -12.42
CA CYS A 108 9.77 11.37 -13.55
C CYS A 108 9.42 10.27 -14.56
N ALA A 109 8.86 9.16 -14.11
CA ALA A 109 8.39 8.09 -14.96
C ALA A 109 7.10 8.46 -15.73
N GLY A 110 6.46 9.59 -15.43
CA GLY A 110 5.30 10.10 -16.15
C GLY A 110 3.98 10.03 -15.38
N ALA A 111 3.99 9.58 -14.11
CA ALA A 111 2.81 9.68 -13.26
C ALA A 111 2.44 11.15 -13.05
N ARG A 112 1.16 11.52 -13.22
CA ARG A 112 0.71 12.90 -12.93
C ARG A 112 0.68 13.21 -11.44
N SER A 113 0.43 12.20 -10.62
CA SER A 113 0.35 12.33 -9.18
C SER A 113 0.80 11.05 -8.48
N VAL A 114 1.30 11.21 -7.26
CA VAL A 114 1.68 10.09 -6.40
C VAL A 114 1.15 10.34 -5.00
N VAL A 115 0.42 9.38 -4.45
CA VAL A 115 0.05 9.32 -3.03
C VAL A 115 1.03 8.38 -2.33
N SER A 116 1.69 8.84 -1.28
CA SER A 116 2.70 8.08 -0.53
C SER A 116 2.59 8.38 0.97
N THR A 117 3.44 7.73 1.79
CA THR A 117 3.55 8.03 3.23
C THR A 117 4.93 8.57 3.58
N LEU A 118 4.96 9.63 4.38
CA LEU A 118 6.16 10.23 4.97
C LEU A 118 6.86 9.32 6.00
N TRP A 119 6.16 8.37 6.60
CA TRP A 119 6.77 7.41 7.52
C TRP A 119 6.03 6.08 7.45
N SER A 120 6.53 5.10 8.20
CA SER A 120 5.85 3.81 8.34
C SER A 120 4.57 3.98 9.14
N VAL A 121 3.44 3.65 8.52
CA VAL A 121 2.13 3.54 9.15
C VAL A 121 1.80 2.06 9.28
N ASN A 122 1.13 1.64 10.35
CA ASN A 122 0.77 0.24 10.51
C ASN A 122 -0.20 -0.24 9.42
N ASP A 123 -0.14 -1.55 9.13
CA ASP A 123 -0.90 -2.17 8.04
C ASP A 123 -2.41 -1.91 8.11
N LEU A 124 -3.02 -1.99 9.31
CA LEU A 124 -4.46 -1.78 9.47
C LEU A 124 -4.88 -0.33 9.15
N ALA A 125 -4.19 0.68 9.69
CA ALA A 125 -4.52 2.06 9.38
C ALA A 125 -4.29 2.37 7.90
N THR A 126 -3.21 1.83 7.31
CA THR A 126 -2.94 1.97 5.87
C THR A 126 -4.02 1.33 5.00
N ALA A 127 -4.49 0.14 5.38
CA ALA A 127 -5.59 -0.53 4.68
C ALA A 127 -6.88 0.29 4.75
N LEU A 128 -7.27 0.75 5.94
CA LEU A 128 -8.45 1.60 6.15
C LEU A 128 -8.34 2.93 5.38
N PHE A 129 -7.20 3.60 5.49
CA PHE A 129 -6.92 4.84 4.76
C PHE A 129 -7.11 4.65 3.26
N SER A 130 -6.51 3.60 2.68
CA SER A 130 -6.63 3.33 1.25
C SER A 130 -8.09 3.10 0.83
N ILE A 131 -8.88 2.39 1.65
CA ILE A 131 -10.31 2.17 1.39
C ILE A 131 -11.06 3.51 1.40
N PHE A 132 -10.86 4.33 2.43
CA PHE A 132 -11.53 5.64 2.54
C PHE A 132 -11.13 6.55 1.38
N TYR A 133 -9.84 6.65 1.08
CA TYR A 133 -9.34 7.41 -0.05
C TYR A 133 -10.03 7.00 -1.35
N TYR A 134 -10.03 5.71 -1.66
CA TYR A 134 -10.60 5.21 -2.90
C TYR A 134 -12.14 5.29 -2.95
N GLN A 135 -12.84 5.26 -1.83
CA GLN A 135 -14.28 5.58 -1.76
C GLN A 135 -14.53 7.05 -2.13
N GLN A 136 -13.74 7.98 -1.58
CA GLN A 136 -13.85 9.40 -1.91
C GLN A 136 -13.51 9.68 -3.38
N ARG A 137 -12.55 8.94 -3.96
CA ARG A 137 -12.26 8.99 -5.40
C ARG A 137 -13.42 8.49 -6.26
N GLN A 138 -14.12 7.44 -5.82
CA GLN A 138 -15.29 6.90 -6.50
C GLN A 138 -16.49 7.87 -6.47
N GLU A 139 -16.59 8.71 -5.42
CA GLU A 139 -17.55 9.83 -5.34
C GLU A 139 -17.19 11.01 -6.27
N GLY A 140 -16.11 10.92 -7.05
CA GLY A 140 -15.70 11.95 -8.00
C GLY A 140 -14.81 13.05 -7.40
N ARG A 141 -14.36 12.92 -6.15
CA ARG A 141 -13.48 13.91 -5.51
C ARG A 141 -12.09 13.90 -6.15
N ASN A 142 -11.50 15.08 -6.25
CA ASN A 142 -10.10 15.21 -6.68
C ASN A 142 -9.15 14.65 -5.59
N ARG A 143 -7.85 14.50 -5.92
CA ARG A 143 -6.90 13.79 -5.05
C ARG A 143 -6.66 14.51 -3.72
N PRO A 144 -6.40 15.83 -3.67
CA PRO A 144 -6.27 16.53 -2.40
C PRO A 144 -7.51 16.41 -1.52
N GLU A 145 -8.69 16.52 -2.11
CA GLU A 145 -9.95 16.42 -1.37
C GLU A 145 -10.18 15.00 -0.84
N ALA A 146 -9.96 13.98 -1.67
CA ALA A 146 -10.05 12.58 -1.25
C ALA A 146 -9.04 12.23 -0.16
N LEU A 147 -7.81 12.76 -0.26
CA LEU A 147 -6.76 12.62 0.76
C LEU A 147 -7.22 13.22 2.09
N GLN A 148 -7.65 14.49 2.08
CA GLN A 148 -8.12 15.18 3.27
C GLN A 148 -9.31 14.46 3.92
N LYS A 149 -10.29 14.03 3.12
CA LYS A 149 -11.47 13.31 3.60
C LYS A 149 -11.09 11.95 4.21
N ALA A 150 -10.18 11.21 3.58
CA ALA A 150 -9.66 9.95 4.13
C ALA A 150 -8.91 10.15 5.45
N GLN A 151 -8.11 11.21 5.58
CA GLN A 151 -7.41 11.57 6.81
C GLN A 151 -8.40 11.87 7.95
N ILE A 152 -9.41 12.71 7.68
CA ILE A 152 -10.46 13.03 8.65
C ILE A 152 -11.23 11.77 9.06
N GLN A 153 -11.64 10.96 8.08
CA GLN A 153 -12.41 9.75 8.32
C GLN A 153 -11.62 8.72 9.14
N LEU A 154 -10.31 8.57 8.90
CA LEU A 154 -9.47 7.68 9.69
C LEU A 154 -9.28 8.22 11.12
N ARG A 155 -9.02 9.51 11.28
CA ARG A 155 -8.88 10.17 12.59
C ARG A 155 -10.12 10.01 13.46
N GLU A 156 -11.30 10.09 12.85
CA GLU A 156 -12.60 10.01 13.52
C GLU A 156 -13.17 8.58 13.52
N PHE A 157 -12.41 7.59 13.04
CA PHE A 157 -12.86 6.21 12.96
C PHE A 157 -13.04 5.63 14.37
N ARG A 158 -14.24 5.14 14.67
CA ARG A 158 -14.55 4.64 16.02
C ARG A 158 -14.20 3.17 16.12
N LYS A 159 -13.76 2.77 17.31
CA LYS A 159 -13.50 1.38 17.67
C LYS A 159 -14.70 0.46 17.35
N ILE A 160 -15.93 0.91 17.60
CA ILE A 160 -17.14 0.12 17.32
C ILE A 160 -17.34 -0.20 15.84
N ASP A 161 -16.87 0.67 14.95
CA ASP A 161 -16.98 0.49 13.50
C ASP A 161 -15.98 -0.59 12.99
N LEU A 162 -14.98 -0.97 13.81
CA LEU A 162 -14.08 -2.09 13.51
C LEU A 162 -14.75 -3.45 13.68
N ASN A 163 -15.83 -3.58 14.46
CA ASN A 163 -16.40 -4.88 14.81
C ASN A 163 -16.75 -5.73 13.57
N LYS A 164 -17.37 -5.10 12.57
CA LYS A 164 -17.71 -5.79 11.31
C LYS A 164 -16.45 -6.23 10.56
N ILE A 165 -15.45 -5.36 10.46
CA ILE A 165 -14.20 -5.67 9.77
C ILE A 165 -13.47 -6.79 10.51
N PHE A 166 -13.45 -6.76 11.84
CA PHE A 166 -12.84 -7.78 12.67
C PHE A 166 -13.49 -9.15 12.44
N GLN A 167 -14.82 -9.23 12.40
CA GLN A 167 -15.54 -10.46 12.09
C GLN A 167 -15.20 -11.00 10.69
N GLU A 168 -15.11 -10.12 9.68
CA GLU A 168 -14.71 -10.51 8.32
C GLU A 168 -13.27 -11.07 8.29
N VAL A 169 -12.34 -10.43 9.00
CA VAL A 169 -10.92 -10.84 9.06
C VAL A 169 -10.76 -12.13 9.86
N GLU A 170 -11.49 -12.31 10.96
CA GLU A 170 -11.49 -13.55 11.76
C GLU A 170 -12.06 -14.73 10.99
N ALA A 171 -13.18 -14.55 10.28
CA ALA A 171 -13.76 -15.57 9.42
C ALA A 171 -12.78 -16.00 8.31
N ARG A 172 -12.10 -15.02 7.68
CA ARG A 172 -11.09 -15.30 6.65
C ARG A 172 -9.88 -16.03 7.22
N GLU A 173 -9.37 -15.64 8.39
CA GLU A 173 -8.26 -16.35 9.02
C GLU A 173 -8.61 -17.83 9.27
N LYS A 174 -9.81 -18.11 9.79
CA LYS A 174 -10.30 -19.48 10.01
C LYS A 174 -10.36 -20.28 8.70
N GLU A 175 -10.86 -19.69 7.63
CA GLU A 175 -10.90 -20.30 6.30
C GLU A 175 -9.48 -20.64 5.79
N LEU A 176 -8.53 -19.71 5.94
CA LEU A 176 -7.13 -19.88 5.53
C LEU A 176 -6.46 -21.03 6.29
N ILE A 177 -6.73 -21.17 7.60
CA ILE A 177 -6.22 -22.28 8.40
C ILE A 177 -6.73 -23.63 7.87
N VAL A 178 -8.03 -23.71 7.54
CA VAL A 178 -8.65 -24.94 7.01
C VAL A 178 -8.07 -25.29 5.64
N ASN A 179 -7.97 -24.32 4.73
CA ASN A 179 -7.45 -24.56 3.38
C ASN A 179 -5.96 -24.90 3.37
N ARG A 180 -5.14 -24.25 4.21
CA ARG A 180 -3.72 -24.57 4.36
C ARG A 180 -3.48 -26.02 4.75
N LYS A 181 -4.32 -26.56 5.65
CA LYS A 181 -4.22 -27.96 6.13
C LYS A 181 -4.58 -29.01 5.07
N LYS A 182 -5.22 -28.63 3.96
CA LYS A 182 -5.55 -29.55 2.86
C LYS A 182 -4.34 -29.95 2.03
N TYR A 183 -3.26 -29.18 2.10
CA TYR A 183 -2.06 -29.38 1.27
C TYR A 183 -0.85 -29.76 2.14
N PRO A 184 0.00 -30.69 1.70
CA PRO A 184 1.22 -31.07 2.41
C PRO A 184 2.14 -29.86 2.64
N SER A 185 2.76 -29.81 3.82
CA SER A 185 3.77 -28.79 4.14
C SER A 185 4.87 -28.76 3.09
N GLY A 186 5.24 -27.58 2.62
CA GLY A 186 6.26 -27.39 1.58
C GLY A 186 5.75 -27.46 0.14
N SER A 187 4.48 -27.82 -0.10
CA SER A 187 3.86 -27.65 -1.43
C SER A 187 3.65 -26.17 -1.77
N ILE A 188 3.58 -25.86 -3.07
CA ILE A 188 3.37 -24.48 -3.57
C ILE A 188 2.05 -23.92 -3.01
N GLU A 189 0.99 -24.71 -3.05
CA GLU A 189 -0.32 -24.35 -2.54
C GLU A 189 -0.27 -24.10 -1.03
N HIS A 190 0.39 -24.96 -0.27
CA HIS A 190 0.55 -24.78 1.18
C HIS A 190 1.27 -23.46 1.51
N GLU A 191 2.37 -23.16 0.84
CA GLU A 191 3.14 -21.94 1.09
C GLU A 191 2.37 -20.68 0.66
N GLN A 192 1.57 -20.74 -0.42
CA GLN A 192 0.67 -19.64 -0.78
C GLN A 192 -0.37 -19.37 0.31
N TRP A 193 -1.06 -20.41 0.79
CA TRP A 193 -2.02 -20.28 1.88
C TRP A 193 -1.38 -19.80 3.18
N LYS A 194 -0.15 -20.23 3.46
CA LYS A 194 0.62 -19.82 4.64
C LYS A 194 1.01 -18.34 4.59
N LEU A 195 1.41 -17.82 3.43
CA LEU A 195 1.70 -16.40 3.25
C LEU A 195 0.46 -15.54 3.52
N GLU A 196 -0.68 -15.92 2.95
CA GLU A 196 -1.95 -15.20 3.17
C GLU A 196 -2.39 -15.31 4.63
N TYR A 197 -2.29 -16.49 5.25
CA TYR A 197 -2.56 -16.69 6.67
C TYR A 197 -1.72 -15.75 7.55
N ASN A 198 -0.41 -15.66 7.30
CA ASN A 198 0.48 -14.80 8.09
C ASN A 198 0.07 -13.32 8.03
N MET A 199 -0.43 -12.86 6.88
CA MET A 199 -0.95 -11.50 6.72
C MET A 199 -2.20 -11.27 7.58
N TYR A 200 -3.18 -12.19 7.52
CA TYR A 200 -4.41 -12.10 8.32
C TYR A 200 -4.15 -12.27 9.82
N ALA A 201 -3.21 -13.14 10.22
CA ALA A 201 -2.79 -13.31 11.60
C ALA A 201 -2.16 -12.02 12.16
N LYS A 202 -1.33 -11.33 11.37
CA LYS A 202 -0.76 -10.02 11.74
C LYS A 202 -1.87 -8.98 11.93
N LEU A 203 -2.85 -8.91 11.03
CA LEU A 203 -3.99 -8.01 11.18
C LEU A 203 -4.82 -8.33 12.42
N ASN A 204 -5.13 -9.60 12.68
CA ASN A 204 -5.89 -10.01 13.87
C ASN A 204 -5.17 -9.68 15.18
N ARG A 205 -3.83 -9.69 15.19
CA ARG A 205 -3.07 -9.18 16.33
C ARG A 205 -3.32 -7.69 16.58
N GLN A 206 -3.28 -6.87 15.52
CA GLN A 206 -3.57 -5.43 15.62
C GLN A 206 -5.01 -5.16 16.06
N PHE A 207 -5.99 -5.95 15.57
CA PHE A 207 -7.37 -5.84 16.05
C PHE A 207 -7.50 -6.14 17.54
N LYS A 208 -6.87 -7.19 18.04
CA LYS A 208 -6.89 -7.55 19.48
C LYS A 208 -6.25 -6.48 20.35
N GLU A 209 -5.17 -5.86 19.88
CA GLU A 209 -4.52 -4.72 20.56
C GLU A 209 -5.49 -3.54 20.70
N ILE A 210 -6.25 -3.22 19.64
CA ILE A 210 -7.28 -2.17 19.66
C ILE A 210 -8.49 -2.57 20.51
N GLU A 211 -8.91 -3.84 20.46
CA GLU A 211 -10.03 -4.36 21.25
C GLU A 211 -9.76 -4.25 22.76
N ASN A 212 -8.52 -4.49 23.17
CA ASN A 212 -8.09 -4.37 24.56
C ASN A 212 -7.84 -2.91 24.99
N SER A 213 -7.73 -1.97 24.04
CA SER A 213 -7.55 -0.55 24.33
C SER A 213 -8.84 0.11 24.82
N THR A 214 -8.72 1.07 25.74
CA THR A 214 -9.84 1.91 26.21
C THR A 214 -10.13 3.08 25.27
N GLN A 215 -9.29 3.32 24.25
CA GLN A 215 -9.48 4.42 23.31
C GLN A 215 -10.70 4.21 22.41
N GLN A 216 -11.59 5.21 22.37
CA GLN A 216 -12.76 5.21 21.47
C GLN A 216 -12.38 5.41 20.00
N PHE A 217 -11.33 6.19 19.75
CA PHE A 217 -10.82 6.54 18.42
C PHE A 217 -9.37 6.01 18.26
N PRO A 218 -9.20 4.73 17.87
CA PRO A 218 -7.90 4.07 17.87
C PRO A 218 -6.86 4.71 16.93
N PHE A 219 -7.30 5.49 15.93
CA PHE A 219 -6.44 6.15 14.95
C PHE A 219 -6.48 7.69 15.06
N SER A 220 -6.85 8.22 16.23
CA SER A 220 -6.92 9.67 16.46
C SER A 220 -5.56 10.36 16.38
N ASP A 221 -4.48 9.67 16.75
CA ASP A 221 -3.11 10.18 16.68
C ASP A 221 -2.67 10.49 15.23
N PRO A 222 -2.08 11.68 14.96
CA PRO A 222 -1.58 12.05 13.63
C PRO A 222 -0.63 11.05 12.97
N HIS A 223 0.09 10.23 13.74
CA HIS A 223 0.96 9.19 13.23
C HIS A 223 0.25 8.27 12.22
N TYR A 224 -1.05 8.02 12.37
CA TYR A 224 -1.81 7.12 11.51
C TYR A 224 -2.28 7.72 10.19
N TRP A 225 -2.41 9.04 10.08
CA TRP A 225 -3.07 9.68 8.94
C TRP A 225 -2.30 10.88 8.36
N ALA A 226 -1.52 11.60 9.16
CA ALA A 226 -0.74 12.75 8.71
C ALA A 226 0.45 12.34 7.83
N ALA A 227 0.83 11.06 7.85
CA ALA A 227 1.87 10.53 7.00
C ALA A 227 1.50 10.61 5.51
N PHE A 228 0.20 10.48 5.19
CA PHE A 228 -0.25 10.38 3.81
C PHE A 228 -0.22 11.75 3.13
N ILE A 229 0.48 11.81 2.01
CA ILE A 229 0.65 13.02 1.21
C ILE A 229 0.37 12.73 -0.26
N CYS A 230 0.12 13.79 -1.04
CA CYS A 230 -0.07 13.72 -2.48
C CYS A 230 0.90 14.68 -3.16
N HIS A 231 1.78 14.15 -4.01
CA HIS A 231 2.66 14.91 -4.89
C HIS A 231 2.10 14.99 -6.31
N GLY A 232 2.49 16.02 -7.05
CA GLY A 232 2.14 16.19 -8.47
C GLY A 232 0.92 17.08 -8.72
N LEU A 233 0.34 16.94 -9.92
CA LEU A 233 -0.77 17.76 -10.41
C LEU A 233 -2.12 17.24 -9.90
N ARG A 234 -3.10 18.15 -9.82
CA ARG A 234 -4.47 17.83 -9.39
C ARG A 234 -5.21 16.99 -10.41
#